data_AF-A0A1G5RE23-F1
#
_entry.id   AF-A0A1G5RE23-F1
#
_cell.length_a   1.000
_cell.length_b   1.000
_cell.length_c   1.000
_cell.angle_alpha   90.00
_cell.angle_beta   90.00
_cell.angle_gamma   90.00
#
_symmetry.space_group_name_H-M   'P 1'
#
loop_
_entity.id
_entity.type
_entity.pdbx_description
1 polymer ?
#
loop_
_entity_poly.entity_id
_entity_poly.type
_entity_poly.pdbx_seq_one_letter_code
_entity_poly.pdbx_strand_id
1 'polypeptide(L)'
;MSKAVILLGDTTDHGGKVITAIDEYTHNGVPIAGQEDLVECPQCKGVFPIIQGSGSLKYKGKPIALEGMQTACGAKLIASQSKLTHDF
;
A
#
# COMPACT_ATOMS: atom_id res chain seq x y z
N MET A 1 3.55 6.21 17.32
CA MET A 1 4.42 5.85 16.18
C MET A 1 3.72 6.24 14.89
N SER A 2 4.44 6.81 13.93
CA SER A 2 3.94 7.06 12.57
C SER A 2 3.92 5.75 11.79
N LYS A 3 2.88 5.52 10.97
CA LYS A 3 2.81 4.38 10.05
C LYS A 3 3.53 4.72 8.75
N ALA A 4 4.22 3.75 8.15
CA ALA A 4 4.85 3.91 6.84
C ALA A 4 3.79 4.08 5.74
N VAL A 5 4.13 4.83 4.69
CA VAL A 5 3.33 4.90 3.45
C VAL A 5 3.50 3.62 2.66
N ILE A 6 2.44 3.22 1.97
CA ILE A 6 2.46 2.07 1.07
C ILE A 6 2.95 2.51 -0.30
N LEU A 7 3.86 1.72 -0.87
CA LEU A 7 4.45 1.95 -2.17
C LEU A 7 3.91 0.98 -3.22
N LEU A 8 4.08 1.36 -4.48
CA LEU A 8 3.90 0.44 -5.60
C LEU A 8 4.80 -0.78 -5.39
N GLY A 9 4.18 -1.95 -5.40
CA GLY A 9 4.84 -3.23 -5.21
C GLY A 9 5.01 -3.70 -3.78
N ASP A 10 4.56 -2.93 -2.79
CA ASP A 10 4.42 -3.42 -1.41
C ASP A 10 3.44 -4.60 -1.35
N THR A 11 3.57 -5.42 -0.30
CA THR A 11 2.88 -6.70 -0.18
C THR A 11 1.66 -6.63 0.74
N THR A 12 0.86 -7.69 0.76
CA THR A 12 -0.17 -7.91 1.79
C THR A 12 0.05 -9.17 2.60
N ASP A 13 -0.65 -9.29 3.73
CA ASP A 13 -0.67 -10.50 4.56
C ASP A 13 -1.34 -11.72 3.88
N HIS A 14 -2.07 -11.50 2.79
CA HIS A 14 -2.58 -12.56 1.89
C HIS A 14 -1.56 -12.95 0.80
N GLY A 15 -0.32 -12.44 0.87
CA GLY A 15 0.72 -12.66 -0.15
C GLY A 15 0.49 -11.89 -1.45
N GLY A 16 -0.41 -10.90 -1.43
CA GLY A 16 -0.69 -10.04 -2.58
C GLY A 16 0.32 -8.92 -2.77
N LYS A 17 0.14 -8.15 -3.84
CA LYS A 17 1.02 -7.05 -4.22
C LYS A 17 0.23 -5.84 -4.70
N VAL A 18 0.64 -4.64 -4.30
CA VAL A 18 0.12 -3.38 -4.82
C VAL A 18 0.58 -3.19 -6.26
N ILE A 19 -0.36 -2.98 -7.18
CA ILE A 19 -0.10 -2.95 -8.64
C ILE A 19 -0.40 -1.61 -9.30
N THR A 20 -1.10 -0.69 -8.63
CA THR A 20 -1.24 0.71 -9.07
C THR A 20 -0.87 1.66 -7.94
N ALA A 21 -0.56 2.90 -8.30
CA ALA A 21 -0.17 3.95 -7.36
C ALA A 21 -0.44 5.33 -7.97
N ILE A 22 -0.15 6.38 -7.20
CA ILE A 22 -0.30 7.76 -7.64
C ILE A 22 0.92 8.18 -8.46
N ASP A 23 0.69 8.63 -9.70
CA ASP A 23 1.73 9.22 -10.53
C ASP A 23 2.32 10.49 -9.91
N GLU A 24 3.62 10.71 -10.11
CA GLU A 24 4.38 11.90 -9.65
C GLU A 24 4.53 12.06 -8.12
N TYR A 25 3.90 11.21 -7.31
CA TYR A 25 4.03 11.25 -5.86
C TYR A 25 4.81 10.04 -5.35
N THR A 26 6.11 10.24 -5.10
CA THR A 26 7.04 9.15 -4.83
C THR A 26 7.70 9.26 -3.46
N HIS A 27 8.08 8.11 -2.88
CA HIS A 27 9.02 8.01 -1.78
C HIS A 27 10.25 7.25 -2.27
N ASN A 28 11.45 7.82 -2.14
CA ASN A 28 12.70 7.24 -2.65
C ASN A 28 12.60 6.79 -4.13
N GLY A 29 11.89 7.55 -4.96
CA GLY A 29 11.70 7.25 -6.38
C GLY A 29 10.63 6.20 -6.70
N VAL A 30 9.98 5.61 -5.68
CA VAL A 30 8.89 4.63 -5.88
C VAL A 30 7.54 5.32 -5.66
N PRO A 31 6.55 5.17 -6.56
CA PRO A 31 5.22 5.75 -6.41
C PRO A 31 4.50 5.31 -5.12
N ILE A 32 3.81 6.25 -4.47
CA ILE A 32 3.03 6.02 -3.25
C ILE A 32 1.60 5.63 -3.63
N ALA A 33 1.07 4.61 -2.98
CA ALA A 33 -0.31 4.16 -3.14
C ALA A 33 -1.27 4.92 -2.21
N GLY A 34 -2.48 5.15 -2.69
CA GLY A 34 -3.59 5.73 -1.96
C GLY A 34 -4.80 4.81 -1.94
N GLN A 35 -5.87 5.28 -1.30
CA GLN A 35 -7.18 4.66 -1.41
C GLN A 35 -7.60 4.53 -2.89
N GLU A 36 -8.30 3.46 -3.26
CA GLU A 36 -8.68 3.07 -4.63
C GLU A 36 -7.55 2.51 -5.51
N ASP A 37 -6.28 2.57 -5.07
CA ASP A 37 -5.22 1.83 -5.78
C ASP A 37 -5.40 0.32 -5.61
N LEU A 38 -4.95 -0.43 -6.62
CA LEU A 38 -5.27 -1.84 -6.78
C LEU A 38 -4.20 -2.75 -6.20
N VAL A 39 -4.65 -3.88 -5.69
CA VAL A 39 -3.84 -4.97 -5.17
C VAL A 39 -4.24 -6.27 -5.87
N GLU A 40 -3.26 -6.98 -6.42
CA GLU A 40 -3.45 -8.37 -6.86
C GLU A 40 -3.30 -9.30 -5.65
N CYS A 41 -4.30 -10.14 -5.39
CA CYS A 41 -4.34 -11.03 -4.24
C CYS A 41 -4.39 -12.50 -4.71
N PRO A 42 -3.30 -13.28 -4.55
CA PRO A 42 -3.26 -14.68 -5.00
C PRO A 42 -4.16 -15.59 -4.15
N GLN A 43 -4.28 -15.29 -2.84
CA GLN A 43 -5.14 -16.05 -1.93
C GLN A 43 -6.63 -15.92 -2.29
N CYS A 44 -7.07 -14.72 -2.66
CA CYS A 44 -8.46 -14.44 -3.04
C CYS A 44 -8.71 -14.56 -4.56
N LYS A 45 -7.67 -14.81 -5.35
CA LYS A 45 -7.69 -14.98 -6.82
C LYS A 45 -8.35 -13.80 -7.54
N GLY A 46 -7.91 -12.58 -7.26
CA GLY A 46 -8.46 -11.39 -7.90
C GLY A 46 -7.71 -10.10 -7.63
N VAL A 47 -8.20 -9.02 -8.23
CA VAL A 47 -7.70 -7.66 -8.04
C VAL A 47 -8.70 -6.86 -7.21
N PHE A 48 -8.22 -6.21 -6.15
CA PHE A 48 -9.06 -5.53 -5.17
C PHE A 48 -8.51 -4.13 -4.85
N PRO A 49 -9.37 -3.11 -4.70
CA PRO A 49 -8.92 -1.79 -4.32
C PRO A 49 -8.52 -1.73 -2.84
N ILE A 50 -7.62 -0.81 -2.52
CA ILE A 50 -7.36 -0.34 -1.15
C ILE A 50 -8.55 0.51 -0.70
N ILE A 51 -9.25 0.10 0.36
CA ILE A 51 -10.49 0.76 0.82
C ILE A 51 -10.26 1.70 2.01
N GLN A 52 -9.03 1.74 2.53
CA GLN A 52 -8.65 2.58 3.65
C GLN A 52 -7.51 3.53 3.26
N GLY A 53 -7.59 4.76 3.74
CA GLY A 53 -6.55 5.76 3.58
C GLY A 53 -6.45 6.68 4.79
N SER A 54 -5.41 7.48 4.84
CA SER A 54 -5.15 8.41 5.93
C SER A 54 -6.16 9.56 5.95
N GLY A 55 -6.68 9.88 7.14
CA GLY A 55 -7.55 11.03 7.35
C GLY A 55 -6.82 12.37 7.20
N SER A 56 -5.52 12.42 7.53
CA SER A 56 -4.71 13.64 7.55
C SER A 56 -3.74 13.76 6.39
N LEU A 57 -3.23 12.63 5.87
CA LEU A 57 -2.28 12.62 4.75
C LEU A 57 -3.01 12.37 3.43
N LYS A 58 -3.07 13.40 2.59
CA LYS A 58 -3.74 13.34 1.29
C LYS A 58 -2.88 13.98 0.22
N TYR A 59 -2.91 13.44 -0.99
CA TYR A 59 -2.30 14.05 -2.17
C TYR A 59 -3.39 14.38 -3.19
N LYS A 60 -3.50 15.65 -3.58
CA LYS A 60 -4.55 16.14 -4.50
C LYS A 60 -5.96 15.66 -4.09
N GLY A 61 -6.23 15.59 -2.78
CA GLY A 61 -7.50 15.11 -2.22
C GLY A 61 -7.61 13.59 -2.03
N LYS A 62 -6.76 12.77 -2.66
CA LYS A 62 -6.72 11.31 -2.50
C LYS A 62 -6.05 10.92 -1.17
N PRO A 63 -6.73 10.19 -0.27
CA PRO A 63 -6.13 9.67 0.97
C PRO A 63 -4.97 8.71 0.69
N ILE A 64 -3.85 8.89 1.39
CA ILE A 64 -2.67 8.03 1.24
C ILE A 64 -2.82 6.76 2.07
N ALA A 65 -2.49 5.61 1.49
CA ALA A 65 -2.54 4.31 2.16
C ALA A 65 -1.33 4.15 3.09
N LEU A 66 -1.57 3.62 4.29
CA LEU A 66 -0.57 3.42 5.33
C LEU A 66 -0.52 1.96 5.77
N GLU A 67 0.60 1.57 6.39
CA GLU A 67 0.80 0.22 6.92
C GLU A 67 -0.36 -0.30 7.78
N GLY A 68 -0.78 -1.53 7.50
CA GLY A 68 -1.88 -2.22 8.17
C GLY A 68 -3.28 -1.77 7.75
N MET A 69 -3.42 -0.86 6.78
CA MET A 69 -4.70 -0.55 6.15
C MET A 69 -5.18 -1.68 5.24
N GLN A 70 -6.49 -1.74 5.01
CA GLN A 70 -7.16 -2.86 4.37
C GLN A 70 -7.50 -2.63 2.91
N THR A 71 -7.49 -3.73 2.17
CA THR A 71 -8.04 -3.89 0.83
C THR A 71 -9.47 -4.42 0.88
N ALA A 72 -10.21 -4.34 -0.23
CA ALA A 72 -11.60 -4.83 -0.29
C ALA A 72 -11.73 -6.35 -0.05
N CYS A 73 -10.69 -7.15 -0.31
CA CYS A 73 -10.69 -8.57 0.02
C CYS A 73 -10.33 -8.88 1.48
N GLY A 74 -10.09 -7.85 2.30
CA GLY A 74 -9.75 -7.96 3.72
C GLY A 74 -8.25 -8.06 4.03
N ALA A 75 -7.39 -8.15 3.00
CA ALA A 75 -5.94 -8.22 3.21
C ALA A 75 -5.39 -6.90 3.75
N LYS A 76 -4.38 -6.97 4.62
CA LYS A 76 -3.67 -5.81 5.19
C LYS A 76 -2.38 -5.50 4.44
N LEU A 77 -2.14 -4.22 4.19
CA LEU A 77 -0.95 -3.72 3.50
C LEU A 77 0.28 -3.76 4.42
N ILE A 78 1.42 -4.19 3.86
CA ILE A 78 2.71 -4.33 4.53
C ILE A 78 3.74 -3.49 3.78
N ALA A 79 4.25 -2.45 4.43
CA ALA A 79 5.26 -1.57 3.85
C ALA A 79 6.63 -2.27 3.78
N SER A 80 7.36 -2.11 2.67
CA SER A 80 8.72 -2.63 2.52
C SER A 80 9.77 -1.78 3.25
N GLN A 81 9.49 -0.50 3.46
CA GLN A 81 10.47 0.50 3.88
C GLN A 81 10.95 0.36 5.34
N SER A 82 10.19 -0.41 6.13
CA SER A 82 10.51 -0.79 7.52
C SER A 82 11.18 -2.16 7.62
N LYS A 83 11.33 -2.91 6.51
CA LYS A 83 12.18 -4.11 6.46
C LYS A 83 13.64 -3.69 6.33
N LEU A 84 14.24 -3.26 7.44
CA LEU A 84 15.67 -3.46 7.67
C LEU A 84 15.90 -4.98 7.83
N THR A 85 15.98 -5.71 6.72
CA THR A 85 16.67 -7.00 6.77
C THR A 85 18.16 -6.67 6.85
N HIS A 86 18.69 -6.59 8.06
CA HIS A 86 20.11 -6.84 8.28
C HIS A 86 20.30 -8.34 8.06
N ASP A 87 20.46 -8.73 6.80
CA ASP A 87 21.03 -10.02 6.45
C ASP A 87 22.53 -9.95 6.79
N PHE A 88 22.91 -10.55 7.93
CA PHE A 88 24.30 -10.91 8.26
C PHE A 88 24.55 -12.36 7.87
#